data_AF-A0A6J6U0F3-F1
#
_entry.id   AF-A0A6J6U0F3-F1
#
_cell.length_a   1.000
_cell.length_b   1.000
_cell.length_c   1.000
_cell.angle_alpha   90.00
_cell.angle_beta   90.00
_cell.angle_gamma   90.00
#
_symmetry.space_group_name_H-M   'P 1'
#
loop_
_entity.id
_entity.type
_entity.pdbx_description
1 polymer ?
#
loop_
_entity_poly.entity_id
_entity_poly.type
_entity_poly.pdbx_seq_one_letter_code
_entity_poly.pdbx_strand_id
1 'polypeptide(L)'
;MLRESLTRWVASAITGEVTLRLRRGDDYSVINTTGPALSYHPDKLSMERTEDAAFGPTDRIGQLTMRNLDIADTRAKLEMYRDQGQLGGGDFNLIKELEN
;
A
#
# COMPACT_ATOMS: atom_id res chain seq x y z
N MET A 1 8.55 -21.97 -18.15
CA MET A 1 7.86 -21.63 -16.88
C MET A 1 7.27 -20.22 -16.88
N LEU A 2 8.05 -19.14 -17.08
CA LEU A 2 7.51 -17.75 -17.03
C LEU A 2 6.35 -17.46 -18.02
N ARG A 3 6.42 -18.02 -19.23
CA ARG A 3 5.37 -17.86 -20.25
C ARG A 3 4.03 -18.41 -19.74
N GLU A 4 4.05 -19.65 -19.23
CA GLU A 4 2.85 -20.33 -18.74
C GLU A 4 2.26 -19.62 -17.52
N SER A 5 3.09 -19.13 -16.59
CA SER A 5 2.60 -18.41 -15.42
C SER A 5 1.87 -17.12 -15.80
N LEU A 6 2.39 -16.36 -16.76
CA LEU A 6 1.76 -15.13 -17.22
C LEU A 6 0.48 -15.39 -18.03
N THR A 7 0.50 -16.34 -18.97
CA THR A 7 -0.68 -16.61 -19.80
C THR A 7 -1.81 -17.25 -18.99
N ARG A 8 -1.50 -18.13 -18.04
CA ARG A 8 -2.50 -18.92 -17.32
C ARG A 8 -3.06 -18.23 -16.08
N TRP A 9 -2.24 -17.49 -15.33
CA TRP A 9 -2.66 -16.91 -14.05
C TRP A 9 -2.90 -15.41 -14.11
N VAL A 10 -2.20 -14.69 -15.00
CA VAL A 10 -2.38 -13.25 -15.13
C VAL A 10 -3.37 -12.95 -16.26
N ALA A 11 -3.04 -13.32 -17.50
CA ALA A 11 -3.83 -12.95 -18.68
C ALA A 11 -5.27 -13.51 -18.64
N SER A 12 -5.47 -14.70 -18.05
CA SER A 12 -6.80 -15.33 -17.93
C SER A 12 -7.79 -14.53 -17.09
N ALA A 13 -7.32 -13.72 -16.14
CA ALA A 13 -8.15 -12.86 -15.30
C ALA A 13 -8.44 -11.50 -15.95
N ILE A 14 -7.74 -11.15 -17.04
CA ILE A 14 -7.89 -9.85 -17.70
C ILE A 14 -9.05 -9.91 -18.68
N THR A 15 -10.19 -9.37 -18.28
CA THR A 15 -11.37 -9.17 -19.12
C THR A 15 -12.00 -7.84 -18.75
N GLY A 16 -12.19 -6.97 -19.74
CA GLY A 16 -12.67 -5.61 -19.53
C GLY A 16 -12.23 -4.66 -20.63
N GLU A 17 -12.55 -3.39 -20.47
CA GLU A 17 -12.27 -2.33 -21.43
C GLU A 17 -11.60 -1.13 -20.74
N VAL A 18 -10.70 -0.48 -21.47
CA VAL A 18 -10.06 0.77 -21.04
C VAL A 18 -10.30 1.81 -22.12
N THR A 19 -10.89 2.94 -21.74
CA THR A 19 -11.10 4.09 -22.62
C THR A 19 -9.91 5.04 -22.49
N LEU A 20 -9.22 5.30 -23.59
CA LEU A 20 -8.06 6.19 -23.64
C LEU A 20 -8.37 7.45 -24.47
N ARG A 21 -7.84 8.59 -24.02
CA ARG A 21 -7.72 9.81 -24.83
C ARG A 21 -6.27 9.94 -25.27
N LEU A 22 -6.03 9.88 -26.57
CA LEU A 22 -4.70 10.01 -27.17
C LEU A 22 -4.45 11.45 -27.62
N ARG A 23 -3.21 11.92 -27.52
CA ARG A 23 -2.77 13.24 -27.97
C ARG A 23 -1.58 13.13 -28.92
N ARG A 24 -0.36 13.48 -28.50
CA ARG A 24 0.84 13.44 -29.36
C ARG A 24 1.91 12.53 -28.77
N GLY A 25 2.41 11.60 -29.58
CA GLY A 25 3.37 10.59 -29.11
C GLY A 25 2.76 9.78 -27.96
N ASP A 26 3.50 9.69 -26.86
CA ASP A 26 3.10 8.95 -25.65
C ASP A 26 2.23 9.77 -24.69
N ASP A 27 1.74 10.94 -25.09
CA ASP A 27 0.75 11.70 -24.33
C ASP A 27 -0.64 11.07 -24.50
N TYR A 28 -1.08 10.38 -23.45
CA TYR A 28 -2.44 9.85 -23.33
C TYR A 28 -2.99 10.04 -21.92
N SER A 29 -4.31 9.87 -21.78
CA SER A 29 -4.95 9.81 -20.47
C SER A 29 -5.98 8.68 -20.45
N VAL A 30 -5.98 7.92 -19.36
CA VAL A 30 -7.02 6.93 -19.08
C VAL A 30 -8.27 7.68 -18.63
N ILE A 31 -9.36 7.51 -19.37
CA ILE A 31 -10.64 8.18 -19.11
C ILE A 31 -11.56 7.28 -18.30
N ASN A 32 -11.55 5.98 -18.60
CA ASN A 32 -12.40 5.00 -17.92
C ASN A 32 -11.78 3.61 -17.98
N THR A 33 -12.08 2.78 -16.98
CA THR A 33 -11.68 1.38 -16.90
C THR A 33 -12.86 0.58 -16.35
N THR A 34 -13.32 -0.42 -17.10
CA THR A 34 -14.46 -1.25 -16.72
C THR A 34 -14.12 -2.72 -16.89
N GLY A 35 -14.69 -3.59 -16.06
CA GLY A 35 -14.48 -5.02 -16.17
C GLY A 35 -15.18 -5.80 -15.05
N PRO A 36 -15.61 -7.05 -15.30
CA PRO A 36 -16.31 -7.86 -14.31
C PRO A 36 -15.43 -8.39 -13.18
N ALA A 37 -14.11 -8.47 -13.39
CA ALA A 37 -13.16 -9.07 -12.45
C ALA A 37 -12.26 -8.04 -11.74
N LEU A 38 -12.64 -6.76 -11.73
CA LEU A 38 -11.89 -5.73 -11.01
C LEU A 38 -11.96 -6.01 -9.51
N SER A 39 -10.82 -6.02 -8.82
CA SER A 39 -10.81 -6.06 -7.35
C SER A 39 -11.15 -4.71 -6.71
N TYR A 40 -11.07 -3.63 -7.49
CA TYR A 40 -11.46 -2.28 -7.08
C TYR A 40 -12.98 -2.16 -7.01
N HIS A 41 -13.48 -2.01 -5.78
CA HIS A 41 -14.89 -1.80 -5.47
C HIS A 41 -14.99 -0.76 -4.35
N PRO A 42 -15.22 0.52 -4.67
CA PRO A 42 -15.23 1.59 -3.66
C PRO A 42 -16.39 1.43 -2.67
N ASP A 43 -17.50 0.85 -3.12
CA ASP A 43 -18.68 0.48 -2.33
C ASP A 43 -18.34 -0.45 -1.16
N LYS A 44 -17.41 -1.40 -1.34
CA LYS A 44 -16.97 -2.32 -0.25
C LYS A 44 -16.17 -1.62 0.86
N LEU A 45 -15.65 -0.43 0.58
CA LEU A 45 -14.89 0.38 1.54
C LEU A 45 -15.68 1.60 2.01
N SER A 46 -16.96 1.72 1.62
CA SER A 46 -17.81 2.82 2.06
C SER A 46 -18.07 2.74 3.56
N MET A 47 -18.00 3.90 4.22
CA MET A 47 -18.26 4.07 5.65
C MET A 47 -19.54 4.88 5.91
N GLU A 48 -20.34 5.15 4.86
CA GLU A 48 -21.54 5.98 4.95
C GLU A 48 -22.70 5.26 5.67
N ARG A 49 -22.74 3.93 5.62
CA ARG A 49 -23.69 3.07 6.34
C ARG A 49 -22.92 1.98 7.07
N THR A 50 -23.02 1.99 8.39
CA THR A 50 -22.20 1.18 9.30
C THR A 50 -22.78 -0.20 9.65
N GLU A 51 -23.98 -0.52 9.17
CA GLU A 51 -24.66 -1.79 9.49
C GLU A 51 -23.92 -3.02 8.93
N ASP A 52 -23.25 -2.89 7.77
CA ASP A 52 -22.53 -3.97 7.09
C ASP A 52 -21.05 -3.62 6.79
N ALA A 53 -20.44 -2.73 7.57
CA ALA A 53 -19.05 -2.32 7.33
C ALA A 53 -18.08 -3.50 7.55
N ALA A 54 -17.15 -3.70 6.59
CA ALA A 54 -16.18 -4.80 6.64
C ALA A 54 -15.17 -4.72 7.80
N PHE A 55 -14.99 -3.52 8.37
CA PHE A 55 -14.12 -3.24 9.51
C PHE A 55 -14.56 -1.95 10.20
N GLY A 56 -14.37 -1.87 11.51
CA GLY A 56 -14.63 -0.68 12.32
C GLY A 56 -13.36 0.10 12.67
N PRO A 57 -13.50 1.28 13.33
CA PRO A 57 -12.35 2.07 13.80
C PRO A 57 -11.42 1.29 14.73
N THR A 58 -11.97 0.46 15.62
CA THR A 58 -11.20 -0.33 16.59
C THR A 58 -10.33 -1.39 15.91
N ASP A 59 -10.78 -1.98 14.80
CA ASP A 59 -10.00 -2.97 14.05
C ASP A 59 -8.71 -2.35 13.49
N ARG A 60 -8.80 -1.09 13.05
CA ARG A 60 -7.61 -0.36 12.60
C ARG A 60 -6.64 -0.09 13.75
N ILE A 61 -7.14 0.25 14.94
CA ILE A 61 -6.29 0.42 16.13
C ILE A 61 -5.60 -0.90 16.51
N GLY A 62 -6.32 -2.01 16.47
CA GLY A 62 -5.75 -3.35 16.68
C GLY A 62 -4.65 -3.66 15.67
N GLN A 63 -4.90 -3.41 14.38
CA GLN A 63 -3.92 -3.61 13.31
C GLN A 63 -2.65 -2.76 13.50
N LEU A 64 -2.78 -1.51 13.95
CA LEU A 64 -1.64 -0.64 14.25
C LEU A 64 -0.86 -1.15 15.47
N THR A 65 -1.56 -1.60 16.51
CA THR A 65 -0.94 -2.09 17.75
C THR A 65 -0.04 -3.30 17.50
N MET A 66 -0.43 -4.19 16.59
CA MET A 66 0.39 -5.36 16.22
C MET A 66 1.75 -5.01 15.62
N ARG A 67 1.96 -3.77 15.15
CA ARG A 67 3.24 -3.29 14.61
C ARG A 67 4.23 -2.82 15.69
N ASN A 68 3.79 -2.59 16.93
CA ASN A 68 4.60 -1.91 17.94
C ASN A 68 5.89 -2.67 18.31
N LEU A 69 5.87 -4.01 18.36
CA LEU A 69 7.06 -4.80 18.68
C LEU A 69 8.15 -4.67 17.60
N ASP A 70 7.77 -4.84 16.33
CA ASP A 70 8.68 -4.70 15.19
C ASP A 70 9.23 -3.27 15.06
N ILE A 71 8.41 -2.26 15.38
CA ILE A 71 8.83 -0.86 15.45
C ILE A 71 9.89 -0.65 16.54
N ALA A 72 9.66 -1.18 17.75
CA ALA A 72 10.61 -1.07 18.85
C ALA A 72 11.95 -1.76 18.51
N ASP A 73 11.89 -2.97 17.94
CA ASP A 73 13.07 -3.71 17.50
C ASP A 73 13.85 -2.96 16.41
N THR A 74 13.13 -2.37 15.44
CA THR A 74 13.75 -1.56 14.38
C THR A 74 14.43 -0.32 14.96
N ARG A 75 13.83 0.37 15.94
CA ARG A 75 14.46 1.52 16.61
C ARG A 75 15.75 1.12 17.34
N ALA A 76 15.72 0.01 18.09
CA ALA A 76 16.91 -0.51 18.75
C ALA A 76 18.03 -0.89 17.75
N LYS A 77 17.67 -1.44 16.58
CA LYS A 77 18.63 -1.72 15.50
C LYS A 77 19.24 -0.45 14.92
N LEU A 78 18.46 0.60 14.71
CA LEU A 78 18.98 1.88 14.22
C LEU A 78 19.98 2.49 15.20
N GLU A 79 19.72 2.41 16.51
CA GLU A 79 20.67 2.85 17.54
C GLU A 79 21.97 2.03 17.50
N MET A 80 21.86 0.70 17.40
CA MET A 80 23.02 -0.19 17.25
C MET A 80 23.86 0.14 16.01
N TYR A 81 23.24 0.35 14.84
CA TYR A 81 23.97 0.70 13.61
C TYR A 81 24.63 2.08 13.68
N ARG A 82 24.02 3.02 14.40
CA ARG A 82 24.62 4.33 14.70
C ARG A 82 25.86 4.18 15.56
N ASP A 83 25.79 3.39 16.63
CA ASP A 83 26.93 3.19 17.54
C ASP A 83 28.10 2.46 16.84
N GLN A 84 27.81 1.65 15.82
CA GLN A 84 28.81 1.01 14.96
C GLN A 84 29.38 1.93 13.87
N GLY A 85 28.91 3.18 13.76
CA GLY A 85 29.35 4.14 12.75
C GLY A 85 28.88 3.83 11.33
N GLN A 86 27.91 2.92 11.16
CA GLN A 86 27.36 2.54 9.85
C GLN A 86 26.30 3.52 9.37
N LEU A 87 25.65 4.25 10.28
CA LEU A 87 24.72 5.33 9.98
C LEU A 87 25.43 6.67 10.16
N GLY A 88 25.63 7.41 9.07
CA GLY A 88 26.16 8.78 9.10
C GLY A 88 25.17 9.77 9.75
N GLY A 89 25.68 10.91 10.23
CA GLY A 89 24.92 11.96 10.92
C GLY A 89 23.98 12.79 10.04
N GLY A 90 23.22 12.15 9.15
CA GLY A 90 22.18 12.81 8.35
C GLY A 90 20.84 12.81 9.09
N ASP A 91 20.39 13.99 9.51
CA ASP A 91 19.01 14.38 9.87
C ASP A 91 18.07 13.31 10.44
N PHE A 92 18.47 12.69 11.57
CA PHE A 92 17.59 11.87 12.41
C PHE A 92 17.12 12.61 13.68
N ASN A 93 17.11 13.95 13.68
CA ASN A 93 16.66 14.76 14.82
C ASN A 93 15.22 14.41 15.28
N LEU A 94 14.40 13.81 14.43
CA LEU A 94 13.03 13.39 14.74
C LEU A 94 12.90 12.08 15.53
N ILE A 95 13.93 11.23 15.62
CA ILE A 95 13.79 9.91 16.28
C ILE A 95 13.93 10.02 17.82
N LYS A 96 14.57 11.08 18.32
CA LYS A 96 14.86 11.27 19.76
C LYS A 96 13.98 12.29 20.47
N GLU A 97 13.41 13.28 19.79
CA GLU A 97 12.55 14.29 20.43
C GLU A 97 11.07 13.86 20.43
N LEU A 98 10.74 13.01 21.40
CA LEU A 98 9.43 13.06 22.05
C LEU A 98 9.70 13.06 23.56
N GLU A 99 10.33 14.13 24.05
CA GLU A 99 10.33 14.48 25.46
C GLU A 99 9.24 15.52 25.74
N ASN A 100 8.33 15.09 26.62
CA ASN A 100 7.15 15.72 27.23
C ASN A 100 5.80 15.47 26.56
#